data_AF-A0A4U9UBC3-F1
#
_entry.id   AF-A0A4U9UBC3-F1
#
_cell.length_a   1.000
_cell.length_b   1.000
_cell.length_c   1.000
_cell.angle_alpha   90.00
_cell.angle_beta   90.00
_cell.angle_gamma   90.00
#
_symmetry.space_group_name_H-M   'P 1'
#
loop_
_entity.id
_entity.type
_entity.pdbx_description
1 polymer ?
#
loop_
_entity_poly.entity_id
_entity_poly.type
_entity_poly.pdbx_seq_one_letter_code
_entity_poly.pdbx_strand_id
1 'polypeptide(L)'
;MAKGKSVKKNAAKKQGPKNPRQQFNAHCQAIKQQHLRLDALHRQQTELVTRFQQQMLPLEKQFVDAVFQKAERLLSFVDKKSLSALQRDNLLNWIGEDLMYLEEYPFADHLDIQPLREKYLNACATMVNDKRSG
;
A
#
# COMPACT_ATOMS: atom_id res chain seq x y z
N MET A 1 -52.12 21.65 54.31
CA MET A 1 -50.75 21.52 53.79
C MET A 1 -50.79 21.43 52.28
N ALA A 2 -49.88 22.19 51.63
CA ALA A 2 -49.40 22.15 50.25
C ALA A 2 -50.39 22.03 49.06
N LYS A 3 -50.63 23.17 48.40
CA LYS A 3 -50.98 23.27 46.98
C LYS A 3 -49.77 22.87 46.11
N GLY A 4 -50.05 22.22 44.97
CA GLY A 4 -49.36 22.49 43.71
C GLY A 4 -48.39 21.42 43.21
N LYS A 5 -48.68 20.85 42.04
CA LYS A 5 -48.11 21.30 40.76
C LYS A 5 -48.69 20.47 39.62
N SER A 6 -49.47 21.13 38.77
CA SER A 6 -49.92 20.62 37.48
C SER A 6 -48.70 20.34 36.60
N VAL A 7 -48.52 19.09 36.19
CA VAL A 7 -47.50 18.70 35.21
C VAL A 7 -47.94 19.24 33.85
N LYS A 8 -47.39 20.39 33.44
CA LYS A 8 -47.52 20.89 32.07
C LYS A 8 -46.72 19.97 31.16
N LYS A 9 -47.40 19.04 30.47
CA LYS A 9 -46.89 18.39 29.25
C LYS A 9 -46.66 19.49 28.21
N ASN A 10 -45.40 19.91 28.04
CA ASN A 10 -45.03 20.69 26.87
C ASN A 10 -45.09 19.76 25.66
N ALA A 11 -46.19 19.83 24.92
CA ALA A 11 -46.29 19.24 23.60
C ALA A 11 -45.15 19.84 22.74
N ALA A 12 -44.25 18.97 22.27
CA ALA A 12 -43.31 19.33 21.22
C ALA A 12 -44.12 19.86 20.04
N LYS A 13 -44.03 21.18 19.79
CA LYS A 13 -44.62 21.80 18.60
C LYS A 13 -44.05 21.08 17.38
N LYS A 14 -44.88 20.27 16.73
CA LYS A 14 -44.62 19.74 15.39
C LYS A 14 -44.42 20.95 14.48
N GLN A 15 -43.18 21.14 14.02
CA GLN A 15 -42.86 22.17 13.04
C GLN A 15 -43.72 21.88 11.80
N GLY A 16 -44.64 22.79 11.47
CA GLY A 16 -45.42 22.72 10.24
C GLY A 16 -44.52 22.70 8.99
N PRO A 17 -45.05 22.31 7.83
CA PRO A 17 -44.24 22.10 6.62
C PRO A 17 -43.44 23.38 6.31
N LYS A 18 -42.10 23.25 6.27
CA LYS A 18 -41.20 24.36 5.93
C LYS A 18 -41.63 24.93 4.58
N ASN A 19 -41.79 26.25 4.47
CA ASN A 19 -42.11 26.91 3.21
C ASN A 19 -41.14 26.41 2.10
N PRO A 20 -41.61 26.03 0.88
CA PRO A 20 -40.75 25.54 -0.19
C PRO A 20 -39.51 26.42 -0.45
N ARG A 21 -39.65 27.74 -0.32
CA ARG A 21 -38.51 28.68 -0.45
C ARG A 21 -37.47 28.50 0.65
N GLN A 22 -37.91 28.21 1.88
CA GLN A 22 -37.01 27.93 3.00
C GLN A 22 -36.31 26.56 2.82
N GLN A 23 -37.03 25.56 2.30
CA GLN A 23 -36.44 24.26 1.98
C GLN A 23 -35.37 24.40 0.89
N PHE A 24 -35.70 25.10 -0.20
CA PHE A 24 -34.76 25.39 -1.29
C PHE A 24 -33.49 26.09 -0.77
N ASN A 25 -33.65 27.16 0.00
CA ASN A 25 -32.51 27.88 0.58
C ASN A 25 -31.65 26.99 1.49
N ALA A 26 -32.28 26.12 2.31
CA ALA A 26 -31.57 25.19 3.17
C ALA A 26 -30.78 24.14 2.34
N HIS A 27 -31.36 23.61 1.27
CA HIS A 27 -30.67 22.69 0.36
C HIS A 27 -29.49 23.38 -0.35
N CYS A 28 -29.66 24.60 -0.86
CA CYS A 28 -28.56 25.36 -1.44
C CYS A 28 -27.43 25.60 -0.44
N GLN A 29 -27.75 25.90 0.82
CA GLN A 29 -26.74 26.05 1.87
C GLN A 29 -26.03 24.71 2.16
N ALA A 30 -26.77 23.61 2.25
CA ALA A 30 -26.19 22.28 2.46
C ALA A 30 -25.23 21.88 1.32
N ILE A 31 -25.60 22.12 0.06
CA ILE A 31 -24.74 21.87 -1.11
C ILE A 31 -23.45 22.69 -1.05
N LYS A 32 -23.55 23.97 -0.65
CA LYS A 32 -22.37 24.84 -0.46
C LYS A 32 -21.44 24.29 0.63
N GLN A 33 -21.99 23.86 1.76
CA GLN A 33 -21.21 23.26 2.85
C GLN A 33 -20.56 21.93 2.44
N GLN A 34 -21.26 21.12 1.64
CA GLN A 34 -20.70 19.88 1.09
C GLN A 34 -19.52 20.15 0.16
N HIS A 35 -19.63 21.14 -0.74
CA HIS A 35 -18.50 21.54 -1.60
C HIS A 35 -17.29 21.97 -0.77
N LEU A 36 -17.48 22.85 0.22
CA LEU A 36 -16.38 23.28 1.09
C LEU A 36 -15.70 22.11 1.82
N ARG A 37 -16.49 21.13 2.25
CA ARG A 37 -15.97 19.91 2.90
C ARG A 37 -15.19 19.05 1.91
N LEU A 38 -15.67 18.87 0.69
CA LEU A 38 -14.96 18.14 -0.36
C LEU A 38 -13.63 18.83 -0.71
N ASP A 39 -13.61 20.16 -0.83
CA ASP A 39 -12.39 20.92 -1.10
C ASP A 39 -11.36 20.80 0.03
N ALA A 40 -11.81 20.74 1.28
CA ALA A 40 -10.95 20.52 2.42
C ALA A 40 -10.36 19.10 2.43
N LEU A 41 -11.19 18.09 2.14
CA LEU A 41 -10.75 16.70 2.05
C LEU A 41 -9.77 16.48 0.89
N HIS A 42 -10.01 17.07 -0.28
CA HIS A 42 -9.08 17.01 -1.41
C HIS A 42 -7.73 17.65 -1.07
N ARG A 43 -7.73 18.77 -0.33
CA ARG A 43 -6.48 19.38 0.15
C ARG A 43 -5.71 18.44 1.08
N GLN A 44 -6.39 17.81 2.03
CA GLN A 44 -5.76 16.83 2.94
C GLN A 44 -5.22 15.61 2.20
N GLN A 45 -5.97 15.08 1.24
CA GLN A 45 -5.51 13.97 0.40
C GLN A 45 -4.25 14.37 -0.39
N THR A 46 -4.26 15.55 -0.99
CA THR A 46 -3.11 16.05 -1.77
C THR A 46 -1.88 16.22 -0.89
N GLU A 47 -2.03 16.77 0.31
CA GLU A 47 -0.93 16.93 1.26
C GLU A 47 -0.35 15.58 1.68
N LEU A 48 -1.20 14.59 1.98
CA LEU A 48 -0.78 13.24 2.34
C LEU A 48 -0.01 12.57 1.21
N VAL A 49 -0.54 12.62 -0.02
CA VAL A 49 0.12 12.03 -1.20
C VAL A 49 1.45 12.71 -1.48
N THR A 50 1.48 14.05 -1.40
CA THR A 50 2.72 14.82 -1.58
C THR A 50 3.78 14.43 -0.56
N ARG A 51 3.39 14.31 0.72
CA ARG A 51 4.30 13.88 1.77
C ARG A 51 4.81 12.46 1.52
N PHE A 52 3.94 11.53 1.13
CA PHE A 52 4.34 10.16 0.79
C PHE A 52 5.37 10.16 -0.36
N GLN A 53 5.07 10.89 -1.45
CA GLN A 53 5.95 10.99 -2.61
C GLN A 53 7.32 11.60 -2.27
N GLN A 54 7.37 12.56 -1.35
CA GLN A 54 8.62 13.23 -0.99
C GLN A 54 9.45 12.47 0.05
N GLN A 55 8.79 11.78 0.98
CA GLN A 55 9.47 11.19 2.14
C GLN A 55 9.57 9.67 2.06
N MET A 56 8.51 8.99 1.66
CA MET A 56 8.42 7.52 1.71
C MET A 56 8.82 6.89 0.39
N LEU A 57 8.30 7.38 -0.74
CA LEU A 57 8.61 6.81 -2.06
C LEU A 57 10.11 6.68 -2.34
N PRO A 58 10.99 7.65 -1.99
CA PRO A 58 12.43 7.47 -2.18
C PRO A 58 13.01 6.34 -1.31
N LEU A 59 12.50 6.15 -0.10
CA LEU A 59 12.93 5.06 0.79
C LEU A 59 12.45 3.71 0.27
N GLU A 60 11.22 3.63 -0.23
CA GLU A 60 10.67 2.42 -0.85
C GLU A 60 11.51 2.01 -2.07
N LYS A 61 11.89 2.98 -2.91
CA LYS A 61 12.78 2.74 -4.06
C LYS A 61 14.17 2.29 -3.62
N GLN A 62 14.76 2.94 -2.61
CA GLN A 62 16.06 2.52 -2.05
C GLN A 62 16.01 1.11 -1.46
N PHE A 63 14.89 0.73 -0.85
CA PHE A 63 14.70 -0.60 -0.29
C PHE A 63 14.70 -1.66 -1.40
N VAL A 64 13.91 -1.48 -2.47
CA VAL A 64 13.93 -2.44 -3.59
C VAL A 64 15.25 -2.44 -4.34
N ASP A 65 15.94 -1.31 -4.45
CA ASP A 65 17.30 -1.26 -5.01
C ASP A 65 18.25 -2.15 -4.19
N ALA A 66 18.16 -2.09 -2.86
CA ALA A 66 18.97 -2.91 -1.98
C ALA A 66 18.62 -4.39 -2.08
N VAL A 67 17.33 -4.75 -2.19
CA VAL A 67 16.90 -6.14 -2.39
C VAL A 67 17.41 -6.67 -3.74
N PHE A 68 17.32 -5.88 -4.80
CA PHE A 68 17.84 -6.23 -6.13
C PHE A 68 19.35 -6.47 -6.09
N GLN A 69 20.12 -5.53 -5.53
CA GLN A 69 21.57 -5.66 -5.37
C GLN A 69 21.95 -6.86 -4.51
N LYS A 70 21.18 -7.15 -3.45
CA LYS A 70 21.37 -8.34 -2.61
C LYS A 70 21.19 -9.61 -3.45
N ALA A 71 20.11 -9.72 -4.21
CA ALA A 71 19.84 -10.87 -5.07
C ALA A 71 20.93 -11.05 -6.14
N GLU A 72 21.36 -9.97 -6.82
CA GLU A 72 22.49 -10.02 -7.76
C GLU A 72 23.77 -10.52 -7.10
N ARG A 73 24.09 -10.00 -5.91
CA ARG A 73 25.28 -10.36 -5.17
C ARG A 73 25.23 -11.82 -4.74
N LEU A 74 24.09 -12.29 -4.21
CA LEU A 74 23.89 -13.68 -3.80
C LEU A 74 24.04 -14.63 -5.00
N LEU A 75 23.49 -14.26 -6.15
CA LEU A 75 23.58 -15.08 -7.36
C LEU A 75 25.04 -15.31 -7.81
N SER A 76 25.91 -14.32 -7.63
CA SER A 76 27.35 -14.45 -7.94
C SER A 76 28.10 -15.50 -7.10
N PHE A 77 27.50 -15.97 -6.01
CA PHE A 77 28.07 -17.01 -5.16
C PHE A 77 27.62 -18.43 -5.50
N VAL A 78 26.57 -18.60 -6.32
CA VAL A 78 25.97 -19.93 -6.59
C VAL A 78 26.99 -20.91 -7.20
N ASP A 79 27.86 -20.43 -8.08
CA ASP A 79 28.86 -21.24 -8.78
C ASP A 79 30.13 -21.52 -7.94
N LYS A 80 30.20 -21.03 -6.70
CA LYS A 80 31.39 -21.24 -5.86
C LYS A 80 31.47 -22.69 -5.40
N LYS A 81 32.61 -23.33 -5.70
CA LYS A 81 32.92 -24.71 -5.30
C LYS A 81 32.99 -24.92 -3.77
N SER A 82 33.09 -23.84 -3.01
CA SER A 82 33.11 -23.88 -1.53
C SER A 82 31.73 -24.12 -0.91
N LEU A 83 30.64 -24.01 -1.68
CA LEU A 83 29.28 -24.24 -1.19
C LEU A 83 28.89 -25.71 -1.36
N SER A 84 28.35 -26.31 -0.29
CA SER A 84 27.72 -27.63 -0.37
C SER A 84 26.40 -27.56 -1.16
N ALA A 85 25.90 -28.72 -1.61
CA ALA A 85 24.63 -28.80 -2.33
C ALA A 85 23.46 -28.20 -1.52
N LEU A 86 23.41 -28.45 -0.20
CA LEU A 86 22.39 -27.89 0.69
C LEU A 86 22.52 -26.37 0.85
N GLN A 87 23.74 -25.85 0.96
CA GLN A 87 23.99 -24.41 1.04
C GLN A 87 23.59 -23.69 -0.25
N ARG A 88 23.87 -24.32 -1.40
CA ARG A 88 23.49 -23.79 -2.71
C ARG A 88 21.97 -23.79 -2.89
N ASP A 89 21.28 -24.82 -2.43
CA ASP A 89 19.82 -24.92 -2.44
C ASP A 89 19.17 -23.80 -1.61
N ASN A 90 19.65 -23.61 -0.37
CA ASN A 90 19.19 -22.51 0.49
C ASN A 90 19.46 -21.13 -0.13
N LEU A 91 20.63 -20.95 -0.74
CA LEU A 91 20.99 -19.70 -1.41
C LEU A 91 20.03 -19.38 -2.57
N LEU A 92 19.72 -20.38 -3.40
CA LEU A 92 18.73 -20.20 -4.47
C LEU A 92 17.34 -19.91 -3.91
N ASN A 93 16.91 -20.57 -2.84
CA ASN A 93 15.62 -20.28 -2.22
C ASN A 93 15.52 -18.81 -1.77
N TRP A 94 16.55 -18.28 -1.10
CA TRP A 94 16.57 -16.86 -0.71
C TRP A 94 16.55 -15.90 -1.90
N ILE A 95 17.28 -16.20 -2.97
CA ILE A 95 17.24 -15.39 -4.20
C ILE A 95 15.86 -15.44 -4.84
N GLY A 96 15.21 -16.61 -4.83
CA GLY A 96 13.85 -16.78 -5.32
C GLY A 96 12.82 -15.97 -4.53
N GLU A 97 12.94 -15.94 -3.20
CA GLU A 97 12.10 -15.09 -2.34
C GLU A 97 12.30 -13.61 -2.64
N ASP A 98 13.54 -13.16 -2.81
CA ASP A 98 13.86 -11.77 -3.17
C ASP A 98 13.29 -11.39 -4.54
N LEU A 99 13.39 -12.28 -5.54
CA LEU A 99 12.84 -12.06 -6.87
C LEU A 99 11.32 -11.98 -6.86
N MET A 100 10.65 -12.90 -6.17
CA MET A 100 9.20 -12.87 -6.01
C MET A 100 8.75 -11.56 -5.34
N TYR A 101 9.46 -11.13 -4.30
CA TYR A 101 9.20 -9.86 -3.65
C TYR A 101 9.31 -8.69 -4.62
N LEU A 102 10.40 -8.61 -5.40
CA LEU A 102 10.60 -7.54 -6.37
C LEU A 102 9.55 -7.52 -7.49
N GLU A 103 9.09 -8.68 -7.95
CA GLU A 103 8.06 -8.79 -8.99
C GLU A 103 6.66 -8.35 -8.50
N GLU A 104 6.36 -8.58 -7.22
CA GLU A 104 5.07 -8.20 -6.62
C GLU A 104 5.06 -6.78 -6.06
N TYR A 105 6.22 -6.18 -5.81
CA TYR A 105 6.30 -4.90 -5.13
C TYR A 105 5.97 -3.71 -6.03
N PRO A 106 5.01 -2.83 -5.66
CA PRO A 106 4.52 -1.76 -6.52
C PRO A 106 5.51 -0.62 -6.76
N PHE A 107 6.62 -0.57 -6.02
CA PHE A 107 7.64 0.48 -6.13
C PHE A 107 8.94 0.02 -6.82
N ALA A 108 8.94 -1.18 -7.39
CA ALA A 108 10.07 -1.73 -8.15
C ALA A 108 10.03 -1.43 -9.66
N ASP A 109 9.13 -0.54 -10.09
CA ASP A 109 8.85 -0.22 -11.49
C ASP A 109 10.07 0.30 -12.29
N HIS A 110 11.06 0.87 -11.61
CA HIS A 110 12.29 1.38 -12.21
C HIS A 110 13.38 0.32 -12.41
N LEU A 111 13.19 -0.89 -11.89
CA LEU A 111 14.18 -1.97 -11.98
C LEU A 111 13.89 -2.89 -13.16
N ASP A 112 14.92 -3.22 -13.92
CA ASP A 112 14.84 -4.30 -14.92
C ASP A 112 15.15 -5.65 -14.25
N ILE A 113 14.08 -6.32 -13.78
CA ILE A 113 14.18 -7.57 -13.03
C ILE A 113 14.43 -8.78 -13.96
N GLN A 114 14.07 -8.68 -15.24
CA GLN A 114 14.08 -9.84 -16.15
C GLN A 114 15.48 -10.45 -16.35
N PRO A 115 16.56 -9.68 -16.56
CA PRO A 115 17.89 -10.26 -16.69
C PRO A 115 18.35 -11.02 -15.43
N LEU A 116 17.98 -10.53 -14.25
CA LEU A 116 18.31 -11.20 -12.99
C LEU A 116 17.53 -12.51 -12.84
N ARG A 117 16.24 -12.48 -13.20
CA ARG A 117 15.36 -13.65 -13.22
C ARG A 117 15.88 -14.74 -14.16
N GLU A 118 16.31 -14.38 -15.36
CA GLU A 118 16.88 -15.33 -16.32
C GLU A 118 18.14 -16.00 -15.77
N LYS A 119 19.07 -15.23 -15.20
CA LYS A 119 20.28 -15.77 -14.56
C LYS A 119 19.92 -16.72 -13.42
N TYR A 120 18.92 -16.38 -12.60
CA TYR A 120 18.41 -17.23 -11.53
C TYR A 120 17.84 -18.55 -12.06
N LEU A 121 16.97 -18.51 -13.09
CA LEU A 121 16.39 -19.72 -13.69
C LEU A 121 17.46 -20.64 -14.28
N ASN A 122 18.47 -20.07 -14.94
CA ASN A 122 19.61 -20.82 -15.45
C ASN A 122 20.38 -21.50 -14.30
N ALA A 123 20.65 -20.78 -13.21
CA ALA A 123 21.30 -21.35 -12.03
C ALA A 123 20.49 -22.51 -11.42
N CYS A 124 19.17 -22.36 -11.29
CA CYS A 124 18.27 -23.45 -10.86
C CYS A 124 18.35 -24.68 -11.78
N ALA A 125 18.36 -24.48 -13.10
CA ALA A 125 18.44 -25.57 -14.06
C ALA A 125 19.76 -26.35 -13.96
N THR A 126 20.89 -25.67 -13.75
CA THR A 126 22.19 -26.34 -13.58
C THR A 126 22.24 -27.23 -12.34
N MET A 127 21.62 -26.82 -11.24
CA MET A 127 21.55 -27.64 -10.01
C MET A 127 20.71 -28.91 -10.17
N VAL A 128 19.63 -28.87 -10.96
CA VAL A 128 18.78 -30.05 -11.20
C VAL A 128 19.54 -31.11 -12.01
N ASN A 129 20.39 -30.69 -12.94
CA ASN A 129 21.21 -31.61 -13.74
C ASN A 129 22.32 -32.26 -12.90
N ASP A 130 22.95 -31.53 -11.98
CA ASP A 130 23.98 -32.04 -11.06
C ASP A 130 23.41 -33.13 -10.12
N LYS A 131 22.15 -32.97 -9.65
CA LYS A 131 21.45 -33.96 -8.82
C LYS A 131 21.03 -35.24 -9.57
N ARG A 132 21.02 -35.27 -10.92
CA ARG A 132 20.63 -36.45 -11.74
C ARG A 132 21.82 -37.27 -12.24
N SER A 133 23.05 -36.78 -12.06
CA SER A 133 24.28 -37.43 -12.50
C SER A 133 25.04 -38.16 -11.38
N GLY A 134 24.50 -38.19 -10.15
CA GLY A 134 25.07 -38.86 -8.98
C GLY A 134 24.21 -40.01 -8.49
#